data_AF-A0A536YLQ4-F1
#
_entry.id   AF-A0A536YLQ4-F1
#
_cell.length_a   1.000
_cell.length_b   1.000
_cell.length_c   1.000
_cell.angle_alpha   90.00
_cell.angle_beta   90.00
_cell.angle_gamma   90.00
#
_symmetry.space_group_name_H-M   'P 1'
#
loop_
_entity.id
_entity.type
_entity.pdbx_description
1 polymer ?
#
loop_
_entity_poly.entity_id
_entity_poly.type
_entity_poly.pdbx_seq_one_letter_code
_entity_poly.pdbx_strand_id
1 'polypeptide(L)'
;VEIVKSHPWVGAGTGGFAAAYARQVQGTSMMPLPQPENQYLLTAVQIGAVGLAALLALFALQWHLASRLATRTDTDLARGLVVTMVVGCLFNSFLLDHTESLFYAWLTGLLFASLRPGRNGAR
;
A
#
# COMPACT_ATOMS: atom_id res chain seq x y z
N VAL A 1 12.64 -10.17 -11.75
CA VAL A 1 11.43 -10.16 -12.62
C VAL A 1 10.89 -11.58 -12.90
N GLU A 2 11.69 -12.64 -12.75
CA GLU A 2 11.24 -14.02 -12.97
C GLU A 2 10.30 -14.59 -11.89
N ILE A 3 10.30 -14.04 -10.68
CA ILE A 3 9.48 -14.55 -9.56
C ILE A 3 8.00 -14.20 -9.73
N VAL A 4 7.72 -12.99 -10.23
CA VAL A 4 6.35 -12.57 -10.57
C VAL A 4 5.77 -13.45 -11.68
N LYS A 5 6.61 -14.05 -12.54
CA LYS A 5 6.15 -14.94 -13.61
C LYS A 5 5.75 -16.33 -13.12
N SER A 6 6.29 -16.83 -12.00
CA SER A 6 5.95 -18.16 -11.51
C SER A 6 4.67 -18.19 -10.66
N HIS A 7 4.39 -17.12 -9.92
CA HIS A 7 3.20 -17.01 -9.07
C HIS A 7 2.55 -15.61 -9.16
N PRO A 8 2.02 -15.22 -10.34
CA PRO A 8 1.58 -13.85 -10.61
C PRO A 8 0.39 -13.39 -9.75
N TRP A 9 -0.46 -14.33 -9.32
CA TRP A 9 -1.70 -14.01 -8.61
C TRP A 9 -1.50 -13.83 -7.10
N VAL A 10 -0.78 -14.75 -6.46
CA VAL A 10 -0.65 -14.83 -4.99
C VAL A 10 0.76 -14.46 -4.50
N GLY A 11 1.70 -14.23 -5.41
CA GLY A 11 3.07 -13.88 -5.10
C GLY A 11 3.89 -15.05 -4.55
N ALA A 12 5.11 -14.76 -4.11
CA ALA A 12 6.06 -15.75 -3.60
C ALA A 12 6.09 -15.86 -2.05
N GLY A 13 5.15 -15.17 -1.36
CA GLY A 13 5.07 -15.10 0.10
C GLY A 13 5.89 -13.96 0.73
N THR A 14 5.54 -13.59 1.97
CA THR A 14 6.08 -12.43 2.74
C THR A 14 7.55 -12.55 3.20
N GLY A 15 8.31 -13.48 2.61
CA GLY A 15 9.76 -13.62 2.75
C GLY A 15 10.44 -14.13 1.47
N GLY A 16 9.66 -14.39 0.41
CA GLY A 16 10.15 -14.90 -0.86
C GLY A 16 10.94 -13.85 -1.66
N PHE A 17 10.74 -12.55 -1.38
CA PHE A 17 11.48 -11.48 -2.04
C PHE A 17 12.98 -11.58 -1.76
N ALA A 18 13.41 -11.64 -0.50
CA ALA A 18 14.82 -11.70 -0.15
C ALA A 18 15.49 -12.97 -0.70
N ALA A 19 14.84 -14.13 -0.54
CA ALA A 19 15.35 -15.42 -1.03
C ALA A 19 15.44 -15.50 -2.56
N ALA A 20 14.56 -14.81 -3.27
CA ALA A 20 14.50 -14.89 -4.72
C ALA A 20 15.23 -13.72 -5.41
N TYR A 21 15.32 -12.55 -4.78
CA TYR A 21 16.23 -11.48 -5.17
C TYR A 21 17.68 -11.92 -4.95
N ALA A 22 18.02 -12.57 -3.82
CA ALA A 22 19.34 -13.15 -3.60
C ALA A 22 19.76 -14.13 -4.71
N ARG A 23 18.82 -14.95 -5.21
CA ARG A 23 19.07 -15.84 -6.37
C ARG A 23 19.26 -15.09 -7.70
N GLN A 24 18.64 -13.93 -7.88
CA GLN A 24 18.73 -13.15 -9.12
C GLN A 24 19.96 -12.22 -9.14
N VAL A 25 20.56 -11.94 -7.97
CA VAL A 25 21.77 -11.14 -7.80
C VAL A 25 23.03 -12.02 -7.69
N GLN A 26 22.89 -13.34 -7.47
CA GLN A 26 23.98 -14.30 -7.51
C GLN A 26 24.72 -14.25 -8.86
N GLY A 27 25.98 -13.79 -8.83
CA GLY A 27 26.83 -13.65 -10.01
C GLY A 27 26.98 -12.21 -10.54
N THR A 28 26.36 -11.21 -9.91
CA THR A 28 26.54 -9.79 -10.25
C THR A 28 27.23 -9.05 -9.11
N SER A 29 28.01 -7.99 -9.41
CA SER A 29 28.64 -7.13 -8.39
C SER A 29 27.66 -6.24 -7.62
N MET A 30 26.35 -6.43 -7.78
CA MET A 30 25.34 -5.69 -7.04
C MET A 30 25.20 -6.29 -5.65
N MET A 31 25.25 -5.44 -4.63
CA MET A 31 24.95 -5.88 -3.26
C MET A 31 23.46 -6.23 -3.18
N PRO A 32 23.06 -7.37 -2.59
CA PRO A 32 21.65 -7.70 -2.43
C PRO A 32 21.01 -6.64 -1.54
N LEU A 33 20.20 -5.76 -2.13
CA LEU A 33 19.32 -4.87 -1.38
C LEU A 33 18.33 -5.75 -0.60
N PRO A 34 18.22 -5.57 0.73
CA PRO A 34 17.32 -6.40 1.55
C PRO A 34 15.84 -6.21 1.17
N GLN A 35 15.51 -5.08 0.56
CA GLN A 35 14.16 -4.72 0.12
C GLN A 35 14.21 -3.71 -1.04
N PRO A 36 13.19 -3.68 -1.92
CA PRO A 36 13.06 -2.64 -2.92
C PRO A 36 12.53 -1.36 -2.28
N GLU A 37 13.03 -0.21 -2.72
CA GLU A 37 12.54 1.13 -2.39
C GLU A 37 11.19 1.45 -3.08
N ASN A 38 10.30 0.45 -3.26
CA ASN A 38 9.02 0.64 -3.94
C ASN A 38 8.01 -0.36 -3.38
N GLN A 39 7.04 0.17 -2.63
CA GLN A 39 6.00 -0.63 -1.98
C GLN A 39 5.17 -1.43 -2.98
N TYR A 40 4.89 -0.89 -4.17
CA TYR A 40 4.08 -1.59 -5.17
C TYR A 40 4.81 -2.80 -5.73
N LEU A 41 6.11 -2.67 -6.02
CA LEU A 41 6.94 -3.77 -6.47
C LEU A 41 7.09 -4.83 -5.37
N LEU A 42 7.30 -4.40 -4.13
CA LEU A 42 7.37 -5.29 -2.97
C LEU A 42 6.07 -6.10 -2.82
N THR A 43 4.93 -5.42 -2.85
CA THR A 43 3.60 -6.01 -2.69
C THR A 43 3.30 -6.98 -3.83
N ALA A 44 3.62 -6.61 -5.07
CA ALA A 44 3.43 -7.46 -6.24
C ALA A 44 4.28 -8.74 -6.19
N VAL A 45 5.49 -8.69 -5.63
CA VAL A 45 6.33 -9.90 -5.51
C VAL A 45 5.90 -10.77 -4.33
N GLN A 46 5.53 -10.19 -3.20
CA GLN A 46 5.17 -10.96 -2.00
C GLN A 46 3.76 -11.56 -2.08
N ILE A 47 2.78 -10.75 -2.49
CA ILE A 47 1.34 -11.08 -2.42
C ILE A 47 0.73 -11.18 -3.84
N GLY A 48 1.50 -10.87 -4.88
CA GLY A 48 1.03 -10.97 -6.27
C GLY A 48 0.12 -9.81 -6.67
N ALA A 49 -0.52 -9.97 -7.83
CA ALA A 49 -1.47 -9.03 -8.37
C ALA A 49 -2.67 -8.79 -7.42
N VAL A 50 -3.05 -9.79 -6.62
CA VAL A 50 -4.15 -9.66 -5.65
C VAL A 50 -3.81 -8.65 -4.56
N GLY A 51 -2.59 -8.73 -3.98
CA GLY A 51 -2.16 -7.76 -2.97
C GLY A 51 -2.03 -6.35 -3.52
N LEU A 52 -1.49 -6.22 -4.74
CA LEU A 52 -1.41 -4.93 -5.41
C LEU A 52 -2.81 -4.34 -5.67
N ALA A 53 -3.75 -5.16 -6.16
CA ALA A 53 -5.13 -4.75 -6.37
C ALA A 53 -5.82 -4.34 -5.06
N ALA A 54 -5.59 -5.07 -3.96
CA ALA A 54 -6.12 -4.73 -2.65
C ALA A 54 -5.56 -3.39 -2.13
N LEU A 55 -4.26 -3.14 -2.30
CA LEU A 55 -3.63 -1.87 -1.92
C LEU A 55 -4.20 -0.68 -2.71
N LEU A 56 -4.34 -0.83 -4.03
CA LEU A 56 -4.94 0.20 -4.88
C LEU A 56 -6.43 0.40 -4.55
N ALA A 57 -7.15 -0.69 -4.27
CA ALA A 57 -8.54 -0.63 -3.85
C ALA A 57 -8.71 0.10 -2.51
N LEU A 58 -7.78 -0.07 -1.57
CA LEU A 58 -7.78 0.66 -0.29
C LEU A 58 -7.66 2.17 -0.53
N PHE A 59 -6.68 2.62 -1.33
CA PHE A 59 -6.53 4.04 -1.66
C PHE A 59 -7.72 4.59 -2.43
N ALA A 60 -8.25 3.83 -3.39
CA ALA A 60 -9.44 4.21 -4.11
C ALA A 60 -10.63 4.34 -3.15
N LEU A 61 -10.84 3.39 -2.24
CA LEU A 61 -11.94 3.45 -1.27
C LEU A 61 -11.79 4.65 -0.35
N GLN A 62 -10.61 4.91 0.21
CA GLN A 62 -10.36 6.10 1.03
C GLN A 62 -10.64 7.38 0.26
N TRP A 63 -10.25 7.47 -1.00
CA TRP A 63 -10.56 8.63 -1.85
C TRP A 63 -12.06 8.84 -2.06
N HIS A 64 -12.80 7.76 -2.31
CA HIS A 64 -14.26 7.82 -2.47
C HIS A 64 -14.95 8.17 -1.15
N LEU A 65 -14.55 7.56 -0.05
CA LEU A 65 -15.07 7.86 1.27
C LEU A 65 -14.73 9.28 1.72
N ALA A 66 -13.58 9.82 1.28
CA ALA A 66 -13.19 11.18 1.60
C ALA A 66 -14.26 12.21 1.19
N SER A 67 -14.94 11.97 0.06
CA SER A 67 -16.03 12.83 -0.43
C SER A 67 -17.29 12.84 0.44
N ARG A 68 -17.40 11.94 1.42
CA ARG A 68 -18.53 11.82 2.34
C ARG A 68 -18.29 12.47 3.70
N LEU A 69 -17.12 13.10 3.91
CA LEU A 69 -16.83 13.78 5.17
C LEU A 69 -17.65 15.06 5.28
N ALA A 70 -17.87 15.47 6.54
CA ALA A 70 -18.79 16.56 6.87
C ALA A 70 -18.29 17.93 6.38
N THR A 71 -16.97 18.14 6.33
CA THR A 71 -16.37 19.43 5.94
C THR A 71 -15.45 19.28 4.74
N ARG A 72 -15.28 20.38 3.99
CA ARG A 72 -14.35 20.44 2.86
C ARG A 72 -12.90 20.29 3.32
N THR A 73 -12.55 20.88 4.47
CA THR A 73 -11.22 20.75 5.06
C THR A 73 -10.88 19.31 5.38
N ASP A 74 -11.80 18.56 6.02
CA ASP A 74 -11.54 17.15 6.32
C ASP A 74 -11.41 16.31 5.04
N THR A 75 -12.21 16.62 4.02
CA THR A 75 -12.12 15.97 2.69
C THR A 75 -10.75 16.21 2.06
N ASP A 76 -10.27 17.45 2.06
CA ASP A 76 -8.99 17.84 1.47
C ASP A 76 -7.82 17.22 2.25
N LEU A 77 -7.88 17.16 3.58
CA LEU A 77 -6.89 16.49 4.42
C LEU A 77 -6.86 14.97 4.17
N ALA A 78 -8.03 14.31 4.11
CA ALA A 78 -8.13 12.89 3.82
C ALA A 78 -7.59 12.54 2.43
N ARG A 79 -7.89 13.36 1.42
CA ARG A 79 -7.35 13.21 0.06
C ARG A 79 -5.84 13.48 0.02
N GLY A 80 -5.37 14.47 0.78
CA GLY A 80 -3.96 14.76 0.96
C GLY A 80 -3.21 13.54 1.49
N LEU A 81 -3.74 12.90 2.54
CA LEU A 81 -3.18 11.66 3.08
C LEU A 81 -3.08 10.56 2.01
N VAL A 82 -4.16 10.34 1.25
CA VAL A 82 -4.16 9.33 0.16
C VAL A 82 -3.08 9.65 -0.89
N VAL A 83 -2.98 10.91 -1.32
CA VAL A 83 -1.96 11.31 -2.31
C VAL A 83 -0.54 11.13 -1.76
N THR A 84 -0.29 11.58 -0.52
CA THR A 84 1.00 11.37 0.16
C THR A 84 1.35 9.88 0.18
N MET A 85 0.38 9.02 0.46
CA MET A 85 0.60 7.59 0.55
C MET A 85 0.82 6.95 -0.83
N VAL A 86 0.02 7.32 -1.83
CA VAL A 86 0.18 6.82 -3.21
C VAL A 86 1.54 7.19 -3.78
N VAL A 87 1.97 8.44 -3.59
CA VAL A 87 3.26 8.94 -4.08
C VAL A 87 4.42 8.38 -3.24
N GLY A 88 4.28 8.34 -1.91
CA GLY A 88 5.29 7.77 -1.00
C GLY A 88 5.58 6.29 -1.31
N CYS A 89 4.54 5.49 -1.52
CA CYS A 89 4.65 4.08 -1.95
C CYS A 89 5.38 3.87 -3.28
N LEU A 90 5.47 4.89 -4.13
CA LEU A 90 6.17 4.79 -5.42
C LEU A 90 7.69 4.82 -5.26
N PHE A 91 8.17 5.54 -4.24
CA PHE A 91 9.59 5.81 -4.02
C PHE A 91 10.16 5.14 -2.77
N ASN A 92 9.31 4.56 -1.91
CA ASN A 92 9.71 3.89 -0.68
C ASN A 92 8.75 2.73 -0.32
N SER A 93 9.14 1.93 0.67
CA SER A 93 8.31 0.88 1.28
C SER A 93 7.60 1.37 2.56
N PHE A 94 6.90 2.51 2.47
CA PHE A 94 6.25 3.18 3.61
C PHE A 94 5.31 2.31 4.46
N LEU A 95 4.67 1.28 3.87
CA LEU A 95 3.78 0.42 4.66
C LEU A 95 4.54 -0.68 5.40
N LEU A 96 5.78 -0.94 5.01
CA LEU A 96 6.68 -1.87 5.71
C LEU A 96 7.45 -1.15 6.83
N ASP A 97 7.77 0.12 6.63
CA ASP A 97 8.45 0.93 7.64
C ASP A 97 7.52 1.30 8.80
N HIS A 98 8.02 1.15 10.02
CA HIS A 98 7.18 1.24 11.22
C HIS A 98 6.61 2.65 11.45
N THR A 99 7.39 3.69 11.16
CA THR A 99 7.01 5.08 11.43
C THR A 99 5.90 5.54 10.48
N GLU A 100 6.07 5.27 9.19
CA GLU A 100 5.18 5.67 8.11
C GLU A 100 3.86 4.88 8.16
N SER A 101 3.93 3.58 8.47
CA SER A 101 2.74 2.76 8.68
C SER A 101 1.91 3.21 9.88
N LEU A 102 2.55 3.55 11.01
CA LEU A 102 1.86 4.12 12.18
C LEU A 102 1.24 5.48 11.87
N PHE A 103 1.99 6.36 11.19
CA PHE A 103 1.50 7.66 10.75
C PHE A 103 0.23 7.50 9.89
N TYR A 104 0.29 6.62 8.91
CA TYR A 104 -0.85 6.33 8.04
C TYR A 104 -2.05 5.78 8.81
N ALA A 105 -1.84 4.82 9.71
CA ALA A 105 -2.91 4.22 10.52
C ALA A 105 -3.59 5.25 11.43
N TRP A 106 -2.80 6.06 12.12
CA TRP A 106 -3.30 7.11 13.02
C TRP A 106 -4.10 8.17 12.27
N LEU A 107 -3.55 8.73 11.19
CA LEU A 107 -4.23 9.77 10.43
C LEU A 107 -5.46 9.24 9.71
N THR A 108 -5.43 7.99 9.21
CA THR A 108 -6.62 7.36 8.65
C THR A 108 -7.72 7.27 9.71
N GLY A 109 -7.40 6.79 10.92
CA GLY A 109 -8.36 6.71 12.01
C GLY A 109 -8.93 8.09 12.39
N LEU A 110 -8.06 9.09 12.52
CA LEU A 110 -8.45 10.45 12.90
C LEU A 110 -9.33 11.12 11.84
N LEU A 111 -8.91 11.10 10.57
CA LEU A 111 -9.60 11.80 9.49
C LEU A 111 -10.93 11.14 9.14
N PHE A 112 -11.00 9.80 9.18
CA PHE A 112 -12.23 9.07 8.86
C PHE A 112 -13.13 8.80 10.09
N ALA A 113 -12.75 9.25 11.30
CA ALA A 113 -13.57 9.11 12.51
C ALA A 113 -14.95 9.78 12.39
N SER A 114 -15.05 10.88 11.63
CA SER A 114 -16.30 11.61 11.42
C SER A 114 -17.18 11.04 10.31
N LEU A 115 -16.72 9.98 9.63
CA LEU A 115 -17.44 9.34 8.54
C LEU A 115 -18.74 8.73 9.05
N ARG A 116 -19.86 9.39 8.78
CA ARG A 116 -21.16 8.88 9.20
C ARG A 116 -21.46 7.58 8.45
N PRO A 117 -21.87 6.50 9.16
CA PRO A 117 -22.41 5.33 8.49
C PRO A 117 -23.57 5.79 7.61
N GLY A 118 -23.53 5.43 6.31
CA GLY A 118 -24.64 5.71 5.42
C GLY A 118 -25.93 5.23 6.10
N ARG A 119 -26.91 6.12 6.24
CA ARG A 119 -28.25 5.78 6.72
C ARG A 119 -28.85 4.77 5.75
N ASN A 120 -28.53 3.50 5.93
CA ASN A 120 -29.27 2.40 5.32
C ASN A 120 -30.63 2.41 6.01
N GLY A 121 -31.66 2.69 5.21
CA GLY A 121 -33.05 2.97 5.60
C GLY A 121 -33.49 2.43 6.95
N ALA A 122 -33.79 3.34 7.87
CA ALA A 122 -34.86 3.11 8.82
C ALA A 122 -36.15 3.01 7.98
N ARG A 123 -36.59 1.77 7.76
CA ARG A 123 -37.99 1.47 7.45
C ARG A 123 -38.86 1.79 8.65
#